data_AF-A0AB73FSL3-F1
#
_entry.id   AF-A0AB73FSL3-F1
#
_cell.length_a   1.000
_cell.length_b   1.000
_cell.length_c   1.000
_cell.angle_alpha   90.00
_cell.angle_beta   90.00
_cell.angle_gamma   90.00
#
_symmetry.space_group_name_H-M   'P 1'
#
loop_
_entity.id
_entity.type
_entity.pdbx_description
1 polymer ?
#
loop_
_entity_poly.entity_id
_entity_poly.type
_entity_poly.pdbx_seq_one_letter_code
_entity_poly.pdbx_strand_id
1 'polypeptide(L)' 'MATLLECLRELPANLVMRDLAAVRDEVVTVATHIERLHRDEDGYEIRMESRNYGRNELVAVGMIGGPAVYREVR' A
#
# COMPACT_ATOMS: atom_id res chain seq x y z
N MET A 1 15.29 0.42 7.87
CA MET A 1 13.92 -0.05 7.58
C MET A 1 13.43 0.77 6.41
N ALA A 2 12.57 0.25 5.54
CA ALA A 2 12.10 1.02 4.39
C ALA A 2 11.13 2.12 4.84
N THR A 3 11.17 3.27 4.17
CA THR A 3 10.15 4.31 4.34
C THR A 3 8.87 3.96 3.58
N LEU A 4 7.77 4.63 3.92
CA LEU A 4 6.52 4.49 3.17
C LEU A 4 6.69 4.87 1.69
N LEU A 5 7.42 5.94 1.40
CA LEU A 5 7.71 6.37 0.03
C LEU A 5 8.55 5.35 -0.74
N GLU A 6 9.56 4.76 -0.09
CA GLU A 6 10.38 3.70 -0.68
C GLU A 6 9.52 2.48 -1.04
N CYS A 7 8.68 2.01 -0.11
CA CYS A 7 7.76 0.91 -0.37
C CYS A 7 6.81 1.20 -1.54
N LEU A 8 6.28 2.42 -1.64
CA LEU A 8 5.40 2.79 -2.76
C LEU A 8 6.14 2.87 -4.10
N ARG A 9 7.41 3.32 -4.11
CA ARG A 9 8.23 3.41 -5.33
C ARG A 9 8.66 2.05 -5.88
N GLU A 10 8.73 1.03 -5.04
CA GLU A 10 9.01 -0.35 -5.48
C GLU A 10 7.80 -0.99 -6.20
N LEU A 11 6.61 -0.40 -6.10
CA LEU A 11 5.40 -0.91 -6.74
C LEU A 11 5.19 -0.31 -8.15
N PRO A 12 4.46 -1.02 -9.04
CA PRO A 12 4.08 -0.45 -10.33
C PRO A 12 3.26 0.82 -10.15
N ALA A 13 3.66 1.90 -10.83
CA ALA A 13 3.04 3.22 -10.70
C ALA A 13 1.53 3.23 -11.06
N ASN A 14 1.10 2.33 -11.96
CA ASN A 14 -0.28 2.17 -12.39
C ASN A 14 -1.09 1.17 -11.52
N LEU A 15 -0.47 0.55 -10.51
CA LEU A 15 -1.17 -0.33 -9.58
C LEU A 15 -2.21 0.48 -8.81
N VAL A 16 -3.44 0.00 -8.76
CA VAL A 16 -4.54 0.67 -8.05
C VAL A 16 -4.57 0.15 -6.63
N MET A 17 -4.48 1.07 -5.67
CA MET A 17 -4.49 0.76 -4.25
C MET A 17 -5.52 1.59 -3.51
N ARG A 18 -6.16 0.96 -2.52
CA ARG A 18 -7.02 1.59 -1.54
C ARG A 18 -6.18 2.09 -0.37
N ASP A 19 -6.33 3.35 -0.02
CA ASP A 19 -5.88 3.89 1.26
C ASP A 19 -6.86 3.47 2.36
N LEU A 20 -6.35 2.75 3.36
CA LEU A 20 -7.08 2.24 4.51
C LEU A 20 -7.05 3.20 5.71
N ALA A 21 -6.16 4.19 5.70
CA ALA A 21 -6.07 5.24 6.71
C ALA A 21 -6.92 6.47 6.36
N ALA A 22 -7.27 6.64 5.08
CA ALA A 22 -8.14 7.72 4.62
C ALA A 22 -9.57 7.63 5.20
N VAL A 23 -10.14 8.77 5.58
CA VAL A 23 -11.52 8.88 6.10
C VAL A 23 -12.56 8.46 5.05
N ARG A 24 -12.22 8.61 3.77
CA ARG A 24 -13.02 8.15 2.65
C ARG A 24 -12.24 7.08 1.91
N ASP A 25 -12.94 6.08 1.41
CA ASP A 25 -12.37 5.01 0.60
C ASP A 25 -11.72 5.60 -0.67
N GLU A 26 -10.44 5.91 -0.57
CA GLU A 26 -9.66 6.48 -1.64
C GLU A 26 -8.95 5.36 -2.40
N VAL A 27 -9.44 5.11 -3.62
CA VAL A 27 -8.92 4.08 -4.52
C VAL A 27 -8.31 4.79 -5.72
N VAL A 28 -6.99 4.92 -5.72
CA VAL A 28 -6.23 5.61 -6.78
C VAL A 28 -4.95 4.84 -7.09
N THR A 29 -4.22 5.29 -8.11
CA THR A 29 -2.94 4.67 -8.49
C THR A 29 -1.85 4.94 -7.47
N VAL A 30 -0.84 4.06 -7.39
CA VAL A 30 0.38 4.28 -6.60
C VAL A 30 1.01 5.63 -6.92
N ALA A 31 1.09 6.02 -8.19
CA ALA A 31 1.60 7.33 -8.58
C ALA A 31 0.85 8.49 -7.89
N THR A 32 -0.48 8.42 -7.87
CA THR A 32 -1.32 9.43 -7.21
C THR A 32 -1.12 9.43 -5.69
N HIS A 33 -0.94 8.27 -5.06
CA HIS A 33 -0.63 8.17 -3.63
C HIS A 33 0.73 8.80 -3.31
N ILE A 34 1.75 8.56 -4.14
CA ILE A 34 3.07 9.17 -3.99
C ILE A 34 3.00 10.70 -4.08
N GLU A 35 2.25 11.25 -5.04
CA GLU A 35 2.08 12.70 -5.19
C GLU A 35 1.39 13.37 -4.00
N ARG A 36 0.49 12.64 -3.34
CA ARG A 36 -0.29 13.13 -2.18
C ARG A 36 0.37 12.81 -0.84
N LEU A 37 1.48 12.10 -0.83
CA LEU A 37 2.15 11.69 0.38
C LEU A 37 2.76 12.91 1.07
N HIS A 38 2.13 13.34 2.17
CA HIS A 38 2.60 14.48 2.96
C HIS A 38 3.59 14.09 4.06
N ARG A 39 3.65 12.81 4.44
CA ARG A 39 4.50 12.28 5.51
C ARG A 39 5.23 11.06 4.99
N ASP A 40 6.56 11.11 5.06
CA ASP A 40 7.42 9.96 4.81
C ASP A 40 8.00 9.51 6.15
N GLU A 41 7.60 8.33 6.58
CA GLU A 41 8.00 7.73 7.86
C GLU A 41 8.65 6.37 7.60
N ASP A 42 9.65 6.02 8.40
CA ASP A 42 10.27 4.69 8.41
C ASP A 42 9.33 3.64 9.01
N GLY A 43 9.63 2.37 8.73
CA GLY A 43 9.02 1.24 9.42
C GLY A 43 7.89 0.58 8.67
N TYR A 44 7.93 0.69 7.35
CA TYR A 44 6.97 0.07 6.45
C TYR A 44 7.57 -1.13 5.73
N GLU A 45 6.68 -1.99 5.27
CA GLU A 45 6.99 -3.17 4.46
C GLU A 45 5.95 -3.36 3.36
N ILE A 46 6.40 -3.96 2.26
CA ILE A 46 5.54 -4.52 1.23
C ILE A 46 5.33 -6.00 1.58
N ARG A 47 4.09 -6.45 1.54
CA ARG A 47 3.74 -7.86 1.79
C ARG A 47 2.66 -8.35 0.85
N MET A 48 2.68 -9.64 0.57
CA MET A 48 1.61 -10.31 -0.15
C MET A 48 0.55 -10.83 0.83
N GLU A 49 -0.69 -10.39 0.65
CA GLU A 49 -1.84 -10.88 1.37
C GLU A 49 -2.59 -11.91 0.51
N SER A 50 -2.72 -13.13 1.03
CA SER A 50 -3.61 -14.14 0.44
C SER A 50 -5.07 -13.86 0.81
N ARG A 51 -5.94 -13.79 -0.19
CA ARG A 51 -7.41 -13.76 -0.05
C ARG A 51 -8.05 -15.00 -0.64
N ASN A 52 -9.31 -15.23 -0.27
CA ASN A 52 -10.13 -16.33 -0.78
C ASN A 52 -9.43 -17.70 -0.66
N TYR A 53 -8.86 -17.98 0.52
CA TYR A 53 -8.10 -19.21 0.80
C TYR A 53 -6.89 -19.41 -0.14
N GLY A 54 -6.16 -18.33 -0.43
CA GLY A 54 -4.97 -18.37 -1.29
C GLY A 54 -5.26 -18.37 -2.79
N ARG A 55 -6.54 -18.23 -3.19
CA ARG A 55 -6.89 -18.11 -4.62
C ARG A 55 -6.46 -16.79 -5.23
N ASN A 56 -6.41 -15.74 -4.42
CA ASN A 56 -5.99 -14.41 -4.85
C ASN A 56 -4.85 -13.95 -3.98
N GLU A 57 -3.79 -13.44 -4.61
CA GLU A 57 -2.71 -12.72 -3.93
C GLU A 57 -2.85 -11.24 -4.25
N LEU A 58 -2.78 -10.42 -3.21
CA LEU A 58 -2.86 -8.96 -3.30
C LEU A 58 -1.62 -8.36 -2.65
N VAL A 59 -1.10 -7.30 -3.25
CA VAL A 59 -0.04 -6.51 -2.65
C VAL A 59 -0.61 -5.56 -1.60
N ALA A 60 0.03 -5.48 -0.44
CA ALA A 60 -0.28 -4.50 0.59
C ALA A 60 1.00 -3.82 1.10
N VAL A 61 0.88 -2.55 1.47
CA VAL A 61 1.92 -1.79 2.18
C VAL A 61 1.41 -1.50 3.57
N GLY A 62 2.19 -1.81 4.60
CA GLY A 62 1.80 -1.63 5.99
C GLY A 62 3.00 -1.41 6.90
N MET A 63 2.71 -1.07 8.16
CA MET A 63 3.75 -1.05 9.18
C MET A 63 4.29 -2.47 9.39
N ILE A 64 5.59 -2.59 9.64
CA ILE A 64 6.26 -3.88 9.90
C ILE A 64 5.57 -4.60 11.05
N GLY A 65 5.02 -5.78 10.78
CA GLY A 65 4.25 -6.57 11.76
C GLY A 65 2.96 -5.90 12.26
N GLY A 66 2.56 -4.77 11.65
CA GLY A 66 1.41 -3.95 12.00
C GLY A 66 0.33 -3.95 10.92
N PRO A 67 -0.68 -3.06 11.04
CA PRO A 67 -1.77 -2.96 10.08
C PRO A 67 -1.32 -2.47 8.70
N ALA A 68 -2.09 -2.80 7.67
CA ALA A 68 -1.89 -2.29 6.32
C ALA A 68 -2.43 -0.86 6.21
N VAL A 69 -1.71 -0.02 5.45
CA VAL A 69 -2.11 1.34 5.10
C VAL A 69 -2.62 1.39 3.66
N TYR A 70 -1.93 0.71 2.73
CA TYR A 70 -2.39 0.57 1.35
C TYR A 70 -2.65 -0.89 1.00
N ARG A 71 -3.69 -1.13 0.21
CA ARG A 71 -4.03 -2.47 -0.28
C ARG A 71 -4.42 -2.43 -1.75
N GLU A 72 -3.84 -3.32 -2.55
CA GLU A 72 -4.23 -3.52 -3.95
C GLU A 72 -5.73 -3.80 -4.08
N VAL A 73 -6.35 -3.19 -5.08
CA VAL A 73 -7.74 -3.43 -5.47
C VAL A 73 -7.75 -4.19 -6.79
N ARG A 74 -8.39 -5.36 -6.81
CA ARG A 74 -8.47 -6.26 -7.95
C ARG A 74 -9.84 -6.92 -8.06
#